data_AF-A0A518JVJ3-F1
#
_entry.id   AF-A0A518JVJ3-F1
#
_cell.length_a   1.000
_cell.length_b   1.000
_cell.length_c   1.000
_cell.angle_alpha   90.00
_cell.angle_beta   90.00
_cell.angle_gamma   90.00
#
_symmetry.space_group_name_H-M   'P 1'
#
loop_
_entity.id
_entity.type
_entity.pdbx_description
1 polymer ?
#
loop_
_entity_poly.entity_id
_entity_poly.type
_entity_poly.pdbx_seq_one_letter_code
_entity_poly.pdbx_strand_id
1 'polypeptide(L)'
;MRPMLWNLGWLVLAIAWLGPLPEMANHSFAAHMTLHMAVVAVAAPILSIAAAGRRWDPVLRFPKLFAPVPASVGELLIVWAWHAPGLHHWARHDAFGFVVEQSMFLAAGVWVWLSAFGGSQPRDRGRSAAGVIGLLLTSMHMTLLGALLVMSPRLLYSHHHGGTGLTPIMDQHLGGAVMLVVGGLAFLTGGLWLTRDLVDPIRMPIGAAKRSSFGKANTR
;
A
#
# COMPACT_ATOMS: atom_id res chain seq x y z
N MET A 1 -17.07 -0.89 13.80
CA MET A 1 -15.88 -0.22 13.24
C MET A 1 -15.53 -0.67 11.81
N ARG A 2 -15.38 -1.97 11.49
CA ARG A 2 -14.95 -2.40 10.13
C ARG A 2 -15.84 -2.00 8.94
N PRO A 3 -17.19 -1.99 9.02
CA PRO A 3 -18.03 -1.42 7.97
C PRO A 3 -17.80 0.08 7.77
N MET A 4 -17.48 0.81 8.85
CA MET A 4 -17.16 2.24 8.77
C MET A 4 -15.83 2.45 8.05
N LEU A 5 -14.82 1.60 8.30
CA LEU A 5 -13.56 1.63 7.55
C LEU A 5 -13.77 1.32 6.07
N TRP A 6 -14.60 0.33 5.75
CA TRP A 6 -14.94 0.02 4.36
C TRP A 6 -15.55 1.24 3.65
N ASN A 7 -16.59 1.83 4.26
CA ASN A 7 -17.23 3.03 3.72
C ASN A 7 -16.27 4.22 3.64
N LEU A 8 -15.36 4.37 4.62
CA LEU A 8 -14.34 5.41 4.62
C LEU A 8 -13.35 5.23 3.46
N GLY A 9 -12.89 4.01 3.18
CA GLY A 9 -11.97 3.75 2.07
C GLY A 9 -12.61 4.10 0.73
N TRP A 10 -13.88 3.74 0.53
CA TRP A 10 -14.64 4.13 -0.66
C TRP A 10 -14.91 5.63 -0.72
N LEU A 11 -15.18 6.28 0.42
CA LEU A 11 -15.35 7.72 0.49
C LEU A 11 -14.06 8.46 0.09
N VAL A 12 -12.90 7.99 0.57
CA VAL A 12 -11.60 8.55 0.17
C VAL A 12 -11.38 8.40 -1.34
N LEU A 13 -11.67 7.23 -1.92
CA LEU A 13 -11.59 7.05 -3.38
C LEU A 13 -12.55 7.97 -4.12
N ALA A 14 -13.80 8.09 -3.64
CA ALA A 14 -14.79 8.96 -4.25
C ALA A 14 -14.36 10.43 -4.20
N ILE A 15 -13.81 10.90 -3.08
CA ILE A 15 -13.27 12.26 -2.97
C ILE A 15 -12.07 12.44 -3.89
N ALA A 16 -11.18 11.46 -3.97
CA ALA A 16 -9.99 11.54 -4.81
C ALA A 16 -10.33 11.61 -6.31
N TRP A 17 -11.35 10.87 -6.75
CA TRP A 17 -11.75 10.75 -8.16
C TRP A 17 -12.86 11.70 -8.62
N LEU A 18 -13.79 12.06 -7.73
CA LEU A 18 -14.89 12.97 -8.06
C LEU A 18 -14.62 14.39 -7.55
N GLY A 19 -13.54 14.58 -6.79
CA GLY A 19 -13.06 15.88 -6.36
C GLY A 19 -12.26 16.61 -7.45
N PRO A 20 -11.57 17.70 -7.09
CA PRO A 20 -10.84 18.53 -8.06
C PRO A 20 -9.52 17.90 -8.53
N LEU A 21 -9.02 16.86 -7.85
CA LEU A 21 -7.69 16.30 -8.11
C LEU A 21 -7.48 15.80 -9.55
N PRO A 22 -8.40 15.09 -10.21
CA PRO A 22 -8.16 14.63 -11.58
C PRO A 22 -8.05 15.78 -12.58
N GLU A 23 -8.87 16.81 -12.42
CA GLU A 23 -8.79 18.00 -13.28
C GLU A 23 -7.49 18.78 -13.01
N MET A 24 -7.11 18.90 -11.74
CA MET A 24 -5.82 19.49 -11.33
C MET A 24 -4.62 18.69 -11.84
N ALA A 25 -4.72 17.35 -11.87
CA ALA A 25 -3.67 16.46 -12.33
C ALA A 25 -3.30 16.69 -13.80
N ASN A 26 -4.23 17.17 -14.63
CA ASN A 26 -3.96 17.52 -16.02
C ASN A 26 -2.88 18.62 -16.13
N HIS A 27 -2.86 19.59 -15.21
CA HIS A 27 -1.99 20.77 -15.26
C HIS A 27 -1.03 20.93 -14.07
N SER A 28 -1.04 19.99 -13.10
CA SER A 28 -0.10 19.96 -11.98
C SER A 28 0.44 18.56 -11.76
N PHE A 29 1.76 18.45 -11.74
CA PHE A 29 2.50 17.26 -11.31
C PHE A 29 2.24 16.95 -9.84
N ALA A 30 2.22 17.97 -8.97
CA ALA A 30 1.93 17.76 -7.56
C ALA A 30 0.52 17.20 -7.33
N ALA A 31 -0.49 17.70 -8.05
CA ALA A 31 -1.85 17.18 -7.97
C ALA A 31 -1.93 15.73 -8.47
N HIS A 32 -1.24 15.40 -9.57
CA HIS A 32 -1.15 14.04 -10.11
C HIS A 32 -0.52 13.06 -9.09
N MET A 33 0.61 13.44 -8.48
CA MET A 33 1.26 12.66 -7.42
C MET A 33 0.39 12.55 -6.16
N THR A 34 -0.33 13.61 -5.82
CA THR A 34 -1.26 13.61 -4.67
C THR A 34 -2.40 12.62 -4.89
N LEU A 35 -2.94 12.55 -6.11
CA LEU A 35 -3.96 11.56 -6.46
C LEU A 35 -3.43 10.13 -6.32
N HIS A 36 -2.21 9.85 -6.81
CA HIS A 36 -1.57 8.55 -6.61
C HIS A 36 -1.47 8.20 -5.13
N MET A 37 -1.01 9.14 -4.29
CA MET A 37 -0.84 8.89 -2.86
C MET A 37 -2.18 8.70 -2.14
N ALA A 38 -3.22 9.44 -2.52
CA ALA A 38 -4.56 9.24 -2.00
C ALA A 38 -5.08 7.81 -2.30
N VAL A 39 -4.80 7.29 -3.50
CA VAL A 39 -5.19 5.95 -3.92
C VAL A 39 -4.35 4.87 -3.22
N VAL A 40 -3.02 4.93 -3.32
CA VAL A 40 -2.09 3.86 -2.92
C VAL A 40 -1.81 3.84 -1.42
N ALA A 41 -1.64 5.02 -0.81
CA ALA A 41 -1.18 5.16 0.57
C ALA A 41 -2.31 5.45 1.56
N VAL A 42 -3.51 5.80 1.10
CA VAL A 42 -4.66 6.11 1.97
C VAL A 42 -5.84 5.16 1.72
N ALA A 43 -6.41 5.16 0.52
CA ALA A 43 -7.59 4.35 0.22
C ALA A 43 -7.30 2.83 0.28
N ALA A 44 -6.23 2.39 -0.40
CA ALA A 44 -5.85 0.98 -0.45
C ALA A 44 -5.61 0.34 0.93
N PRO A 45 -4.87 0.94 1.90
CA PRO A 45 -4.74 0.38 3.23
C PRO A 45 -6.08 0.28 3.96
N ILE A 46 -6.90 1.33 3.91
CA ILE A 46 -8.19 1.37 4.61
C ILE A 46 -9.10 0.24 4.10
N LEU A 47 -9.21 0.09 2.78
CA LEU A 47 -10.00 -0.97 2.15
C LEU A 47 -9.45 -2.36 2.50
N SER A 48 -8.14 -2.55 2.39
CA SER A 48 -7.47 -3.82 2.67
C SER A 48 -7.65 -4.25 4.13
N ILE A 49 -7.47 -3.33 5.08
CA ILE A 49 -7.66 -3.60 6.53
C ILE A 49 -9.13 -3.89 6.84
N ALA A 50 -10.07 -3.21 6.19
CA ALA A 50 -11.49 -3.47 6.34
C ALA A 50 -11.89 -4.87 5.81
N ALA A 51 -11.25 -5.32 4.73
CA ALA A 51 -11.48 -6.63 4.11
C ALA A 51 -10.77 -7.79 4.84
N ALA A 52 -9.59 -7.55 5.42
CA ALA A 52 -8.73 -8.58 6.01
C ALA A 52 -9.47 -9.52 7.00
N GLY A 53 -9.37 -10.83 6.77
CA GLY A 53 -9.98 -11.89 7.58
C GLY A 53 -11.50 -12.04 7.42
N ARG A 54 -12.14 -11.39 6.44
CA ARG A 54 -13.57 -11.58 6.13
C ARG A 54 -13.77 -12.58 4.98
N ARG A 55 -15.03 -12.98 4.74
CA ARG A 55 -15.40 -13.90 3.65
C ARG A 55 -14.90 -13.50 2.25
N TRP A 56 -14.68 -12.21 2.03
CA TRP A 56 -14.25 -11.65 0.76
C TRP A 56 -12.74 -11.37 0.71
N ASP A 57 -12.00 -11.73 1.76
CA ASP A 57 -10.55 -11.60 1.77
C ASP A 57 -9.95 -12.62 0.79
N PRO A 58 -9.38 -12.19 -0.35
CA PRO A 58 -8.85 -13.11 -1.36
C PRO A 58 -7.65 -13.90 -0.85
N VAL A 59 -6.98 -13.41 0.19
CA VAL A 59 -5.83 -14.06 0.83
C VAL A 59 -6.22 -15.39 1.46
N LEU A 60 -7.46 -15.52 1.96
CA LEU A 60 -7.96 -16.77 2.53
C LEU A 60 -8.08 -17.87 1.47
N ARG A 61 -8.36 -17.49 0.23
CA ARG A 61 -8.55 -18.43 -0.90
C ARG A 61 -7.25 -18.67 -1.66
N PHE A 62 -6.41 -17.65 -1.80
CA PHE A 62 -5.21 -17.70 -2.64
C PHE A 62 -3.95 -17.18 -1.90
N PRO A 63 -3.56 -17.76 -0.75
CA PRO A 63 -2.52 -17.20 0.12
C PRO A 63 -1.16 -17.03 -0.58
N LYS A 64 -0.82 -17.90 -1.55
CA LYS A 64 0.43 -17.84 -2.31
C LYS A 64 0.53 -16.62 -3.23
N LEU A 65 -0.59 -16.18 -3.82
CA LEU A 65 -0.62 -14.98 -4.67
C LEU A 65 -0.47 -13.70 -3.85
N PHE A 66 -0.69 -13.78 -2.54
CA PHE A 66 -0.61 -12.66 -1.60
C PHE A 66 0.56 -12.84 -0.63
N ALA A 67 1.69 -13.33 -1.14
CA ALA A 67 2.95 -13.33 -0.41
C ALA A 67 3.50 -11.88 -0.35
N PRO A 68 3.83 -11.34 0.84
CA PRO A 68 4.16 -9.92 0.98
C PRO A 68 5.34 -9.42 0.17
N VAL A 69 6.44 -10.16 0.15
CA VAL A 69 7.65 -9.75 -0.56
C VAL A 69 7.42 -9.75 -2.09
N PRO A 70 6.89 -10.82 -2.71
CA PRO A 70 6.51 -10.78 -4.12
C PRO A 70 5.50 -9.68 -4.48
N ALA A 71 4.50 -9.42 -3.63
CA ALA A 71 3.53 -8.36 -3.87
C ALA A 71 4.19 -6.97 -3.89
N SER A 72 5.11 -6.70 -2.94
CA SER A 72 5.90 -5.46 -2.92
C SER A 72 6.81 -5.32 -4.13
N VAL A 73 7.47 -6.41 -4.58
CA VAL A 73 8.27 -6.38 -5.81
C VAL A 73 7.38 -6.11 -7.04
N GLY A 74 6.20 -6.71 -7.11
CA GLY A 74 5.25 -6.46 -8.20
C GLY A 74 4.77 -5.01 -8.23
N GLU A 75 4.48 -4.43 -7.07
CA GLU A 75 4.09 -3.03 -6.94
C GLU A 75 5.24 -2.08 -7.28
N LEU A 76 6.47 -2.36 -6.86
CA LEU A 76 7.67 -1.65 -7.31
C LEU A 76 7.74 -1.60 -8.84
N LEU A 77 7.62 -2.74 -9.50
CA LEU A 77 7.70 -2.81 -10.97
C LEU A 77 6.60 -1.99 -11.64
N ILE A 78 5.37 -2.07 -11.13
CA ILE A 78 4.24 -1.30 -11.64
C ILE A 78 4.50 0.20 -11.47
N VAL A 79 4.82 0.67 -10.26
CA VAL A 79 5.02 2.10 -9.98
C VAL A 79 6.18 2.65 -10.80
N TRP A 80 7.31 1.96 -10.85
CA TRP A 80 8.47 2.43 -11.61
C TRP A 80 8.23 2.42 -13.12
N ALA A 81 7.50 1.44 -13.66
CA ALA A 81 7.14 1.41 -15.07
C ALA A 81 6.27 2.62 -15.46
N TRP A 82 5.29 2.98 -14.64
CA TRP A 82 4.44 4.14 -14.89
C TRP A 82 5.18 5.48 -14.74
N HIS A 83 6.25 5.53 -13.94
CA HIS A 83 7.12 6.69 -13.86
C HIS A 83 8.17 6.74 -14.98
N ALA A 84 8.28 5.72 -15.85
CA ALA A 84 9.11 5.84 -17.04
C ALA A 84 8.54 6.94 -17.97
N PRO A 85 9.38 7.74 -18.66
CA PRO A 85 8.91 8.90 -19.42
C PRO A 85 7.76 8.62 -20.40
N GLY A 86 7.78 7.47 -21.08
CA GLY A 86 6.77 7.08 -22.06
C GLY A 86 5.38 6.80 -21.44
N LEU A 87 5.31 5.91 -20.43
CA LEU A 87 4.04 5.60 -19.77
C LEU A 87 3.49 6.80 -19.01
N HIS A 88 4.37 7.54 -18.31
CA HIS A 88 3.97 8.75 -17.59
C HIS A 88 3.35 9.79 -18.55
N HIS A 89 4.02 10.04 -19.68
CA HIS A 89 3.49 10.94 -20.70
C HIS A 89 2.13 10.46 -21.24
N TRP A 90 1.98 9.16 -21.51
CA TRP A 90 0.69 8.61 -21.95
C TRP A 90 -0.41 8.83 -20.91
N ALA A 91 -0.16 8.48 -19.65
CA ALA A 91 -1.13 8.67 -18.57
C ALA A 91 -1.54 10.14 -18.37
N ARG A 92 -0.65 11.08 -18.66
CA ARG A 92 -0.90 12.52 -18.53
C ARG A 92 -1.71 13.13 -19.66
N HIS A 93 -1.64 12.56 -20.85
CA HIS A 93 -2.21 13.17 -22.06
C HIS A 93 -3.40 12.39 -22.63
N ASP A 94 -3.69 11.21 -22.10
CA ASP A 94 -4.78 10.36 -22.55
C ASP A 94 -5.61 9.89 -21.35
N ALA A 95 -6.92 10.13 -21.39
CA ALA A 95 -7.82 9.80 -20.29
C ALA A 95 -7.87 8.28 -20.02
N PHE A 96 -7.73 7.47 -21.07
CA PHE A 96 -7.68 6.02 -20.89
C PHE A 96 -6.38 5.59 -20.22
N GLY A 97 -5.22 6.10 -20.67
CA GLY A 97 -3.94 5.91 -20.00
C GLY A 97 -3.96 6.31 -18.52
N PHE A 98 -4.55 7.47 -18.20
CA PHE A 98 -4.74 7.94 -16.83
C PHE A 98 -5.54 6.94 -15.98
N VAL A 99 -6.67 6.45 -16.49
CA VAL A 99 -7.51 5.51 -15.76
C VAL A 99 -6.80 4.17 -15.56
N VAL A 100 -6.07 3.69 -16.56
CA VAL A 100 -5.29 2.45 -16.45
C VAL A 100 -4.21 2.59 -15.38
N GLU A 101 -3.45 3.68 -15.39
CA GLU A 101 -2.41 3.97 -14.38
C GLU A 101 -2.99 3.93 -12.96
N GLN A 102 -4.01 4.75 -12.69
CA GLN A 102 -4.61 4.85 -11.36
C GLN A 102 -5.27 3.52 -10.93
N SER A 103 -5.86 2.77 -11.87
CA SER A 103 -6.45 1.46 -11.58
C SER A 103 -5.37 0.43 -11.21
N MET A 104 -4.24 0.43 -11.93
CA MET A 104 -3.09 -0.41 -11.60
C MET A 104 -2.49 -0.05 -10.25
N PHE A 105 -2.41 1.24 -9.92
CA PHE A 105 -1.94 1.72 -8.62
C PHE A 105 -2.87 1.32 -7.48
N LEU A 106 -4.19 1.44 -7.66
CA LEU A 106 -5.16 0.94 -6.68
C LEU A 106 -5.02 -0.58 -6.50
N ALA A 107 -4.93 -1.34 -7.59
CA ALA A 107 -4.79 -2.79 -7.55
C ALA A 107 -3.48 -3.22 -6.86
N ALA A 108 -2.36 -2.58 -7.20
CA ALA A 108 -1.06 -2.86 -6.60
C ALA A 108 -1.03 -2.48 -5.11
N GLY A 109 -1.57 -1.32 -4.74
CA GLY A 109 -1.70 -0.90 -3.34
C GLY A 109 -2.55 -1.90 -2.54
N VAL A 110 -3.74 -2.25 -3.04
CA VAL A 110 -4.61 -3.25 -2.38
C VAL A 110 -3.90 -4.59 -2.28
N TRP A 111 -3.15 -5.00 -3.30
CA TRP A 111 -2.40 -6.25 -3.30
C TRP A 111 -1.33 -6.27 -2.20
N VAL A 112 -0.51 -5.22 -2.09
CA VAL A 112 0.52 -5.07 -1.04
C VAL A 112 -0.12 -5.05 0.35
N TRP A 113 -1.14 -4.22 0.58
CA TRP A 113 -1.77 -4.10 1.89
C TRP A 113 -2.51 -5.38 2.31
N LEU A 114 -3.21 -6.06 1.40
CA LEU A 114 -3.83 -7.36 1.68
C LEU A 114 -2.79 -8.44 1.92
N SER A 115 -1.68 -8.46 1.17
CA SER A 115 -0.62 -9.44 1.39
C SER A 115 -0.10 -9.42 2.82
N ALA A 116 0.07 -8.22 3.38
CA ALA A 116 0.62 -7.98 4.71
C ALA A 116 -0.44 -8.16 5.83
N PHE A 117 -1.66 -7.66 5.65
CA PHE A 117 -2.68 -7.62 6.72
C PHE A 117 -3.78 -8.69 6.61
N GLY A 118 -4.03 -9.20 5.40
CA GLY A 118 -5.05 -10.19 5.11
C GLY A 118 -4.69 -11.61 5.55
N GLY A 119 -5.62 -12.53 5.34
CA GLY A 119 -5.54 -13.92 5.75
C GLY A 119 -6.20 -14.20 7.10
N SER A 120 -5.96 -15.41 7.60
CA SER A 120 -6.49 -15.88 8.88
C SER A 120 -6.02 -14.99 10.03
N GLN A 121 -6.93 -14.72 10.97
CA GLN A 121 -6.64 -13.91 12.16
C GLN A 121 -6.76 -14.79 13.42
N PRO A 122 -5.81 -14.72 14.38
CA PRO A 122 -4.60 -13.89 14.36
C PRO A 122 -3.59 -14.33 13.28
N ARG A 123 -2.79 -13.39 12.77
CA ARG A 123 -1.73 -13.67 11.78
C ARG A 123 -0.63 -14.53 12.42
N ASP A 124 -0.08 -15.43 11.62
CA ASP A 124 1.15 -16.15 11.97
C ASP A 124 2.36 -15.20 11.97
N ARG A 125 3.33 -15.45 12.84
CA ARG A 125 4.54 -14.61 12.98
C ARG A 125 5.37 -14.57 11.70
N GLY A 126 5.52 -15.68 10.99
CA GLY A 126 6.24 -15.72 9.73
C GLY A 126 5.59 -14.83 8.68
N ARG A 127 4.25 -14.81 8.66
CA ARG A 127 3.48 -13.92 7.79
C ARG A 127 3.63 -12.45 8.18
N SER A 128 3.57 -12.12 9.46
CA SER A 128 3.81 -10.75 9.93
C SER A 128 5.23 -10.28 9.64
N ALA A 129 6.25 -11.13 9.82
CA ALA A 129 7.64 -10.81 9.47
C ALA A 129 7.82 -10.56 7.97
N ALA A 130 7.23 -11.41 7.11
CA ALA A 130 7.22 -11.15 5.67
C ALA A 130 6.49 -9.85 5.33
N GLY A 131 5.39 -9.54 6.01
CA GLY A 131 4.66 -8.28 5.89
C GLY A 131 5.50 -7.05 6.24
N VAL A 132 6.28 -7.11 7.33
CA VAL A 132 7.25 -6.06 7.70
C VAL A 132 8.24 -5.83 6.56
N ILE A 133 8.84 -6.91 6.03
CA ILE A 133 9.83 -6.81 4.94
C ILE A 133 9.20 -6.23 3.67
N GLY A 134 8.01 -6.71 3.28
CA GLY A 134 7.31 -6.22 2.09
C GLY A 134 6.94 -4.73 2.19
N LEU A 135 6.37 -4.30 3.33
CA LEU A 135 6.01 -2.90 3.51
C LEU A 135 7.24 -2.00 3.65
N LEU A 136 8.33 -2.48 4.26
CA LEU A 136 9.59 -1.74 4.32
C LEU A 136 10.20 -1.58 2.92
N LEU A 137 10.22 -2.64 2.10
CA LEU A 137 10.67 -2.58 0.70
C LEU A 137 9.84 -1.55 -0.08
N THR A 138 8.52 -1.58 0.06
CA THR A 138 7.65 -0.59 -0.58
C THR A 138 7.93 0.83 -0.09
N SER A 139 8.08 1.04 1.22
CA SER A 139 8.50 2.33 1.78
C SER A 139 9.82 2.81 1.17
N MET A 140 10.81 1.93 1.00
CA MET A 140 12.13 2.28 0.48
C MET A 140 12.08 2.71 -0.99
N HIS A 141 11.41 1.97 -1.88
CA HIS A 141 11.39 2.37 -3.29
C HIS A 141 10.48 3.58 -3.55
N MET A 142 9.40 3.75 -2.79
CA MET A 142 8.53 4.93 -2.89
C MET A 142 9.26 6.20 -2.44
N THR A 143 10.02 6.11 -1.35
CA THR A 143 10.86 7.22 -0.87
C THR A 143 12.01 7.51 -1.83
N LEU A 144 12.67 6.48 -2.36
CA LEU A 144 13.72 6.63 -3.37
C LEU A 144 13.19 7.32 -4.63
N LEU A 145 12.07 6.87 -5.18
CA LEU A 145 11.48 7.46 -6.37
C LEU A 145 11.06 8.92 -6.11
N GLY A 146 10.39 9.20 -4.99
CA GLY A 146 10.09 10.57 -4.58
C GLY A 146 11.33 11.45 -4.42
N ALA A 147 12.42 10.91 -3.86
CA ALA A 147 13.71 11.60 -3.73
C ALA A 147 14.32 11.95 -5.10
N LEU A 148 14.27 11.02 -6.05
CA LEU A 148 14.75 11.27 -7.42
C LEU A 148 13.96 12.40 -8.10
N LEU A 149 12.65 12.48 -7.87
CA LEU A 149 11.79 13.51 -8.44
C LEU A 149 12.02 14.89 -7.81
N VAL A 150 12.09 14.94 -6.48
CA VAL A 150 12.28 16.20 -5.72
C VAL A 150 13.68 16.76 -5.85
N MET A 151 14.70 15.91 -5.98
CA MET A 151 16.09 16.35 -6.10
C MET A 151 16.56 16.50 -7.55
N SER A 152 15.71 16.23 -8.54
CA SER A 152 16.09 16.38 -9.94
C SER A 152 16.39 17.86 -10.24
N PRO A 153 17.58 18.20 -10.78
CA PRO A 153 17.93 19.58 -11.15
C PRO A 153 17.25 20.03 -12.44
N ARG A 154 16.60 19.10 -13.16
CA ARG A 154 15.92 19.36 -14.43
C ARG A 154 14.47 18.87 -14.38
N LEU A 155 13.65 19.48 -15.22
CA LEU A 155 12.29 19.00 -15.47
C LEU A 155 12.38 17.66 -16.20
N LEU A 156 11.91 16.59 -15.54
CA LEU A 156 11.90 15.23 -16.09
C LEU A 156 10.66 15.01 -16.96
N TYR A 157 9.57 15.68 -16.61
CA TYR A 157 8.29 15.52 -17.30
C TYR A 157 7.73 16.90 -17.68
N SER A 158 7.62 17.14 -18.98
CA SER A 158 7.00 18.34 -19.53
C SER A 158 5.49 18.27 -19.41
N HIS A 159 4.85 19.33 -18.92
CA HIS A 159 3.40 19.39 -18.78
C HIS A 159 2.84 20.78 -19.07
N HIS A 160 1.54 20.82 -19.37
CA HIS A 160 0.80 22.07 -19.34
C HIS A 160 0.84 22.64 -17.93
N HIS A 161 1.20 23.91 -17.81
CA HIS A 161 1.30 24.63 -16.56
C HIS A 161 0.27 25.75 -16.61
N GLY A 162 -0.61 25.78 -15.62
CA GLY A 162 -1.67 26.78 -15.55
C GLY A 162 -2.30 26.81 -14.17
N GLY A 163 -2.63 28.00 -13.68
CA GLY A 163 -3.49 28.19 -12.50
C GLY A 163 -2.85 28.02 -11.12
N THR A 164 -1.65 27.44 -10.97
CA THR A 164 -1.04 27.18 -9.64
C THR A 164 -0.03 28.22 -9.15
N GLY A 165 0.47 29.09 -10.04
CA GLY A 165 1.52 30.07 -9.71
C GLY A 165 2.92 29.48 -9.50
N LEU A 166 3.08 28.16 -9.60
CA LEU A 166 4.36 27.48 -9.50
C LEU A 166 5.02 27.34 -10.88
N THR A 167 6.35 27.40 -10.93
CA THR A 167 7.08 26.98 -12.13
C THR A 167 6.97 25.46 -12.30
N PRO A 168 7.06 24.91 -13.53
CA PRO A 168 6.95 23.46 -13.76
C PRO A 168 7.93 22.62 -12.93
N ILE A 169 9.15 23.13 -12.70
CA ILE A 169 10.15 22.42 -11.89
C ILE A 169 9.80 22.42 -10.40
N MET A 170 9.27 23.53 -9.87
CA MET A 170 8.82 23.61 -8.47
C MET A 170 7.63 22.69 -8.22
N ASP A 171 6.71 22.60 -9.17
CA ASP A 171 5.55 21.69 -9.11
C ASP A 171 6.00 20.21 -9.18
N GLN A 172 7.01 19.90 -9.99
CA GLN A 172 7.64 18.57 -9.97
C GLN A 172 8.26 18.25 -8.61
N HIS A 173 9.01 19.20 -8.04
CA HIS A 173 9.63 19.02 -6.72
C HIS A 173 8.59 18.77 -5.64
N LEU A 174 7.50 19.55 -5.65
CA LEU A 174 6.39 19.35 -4.71
C LEU A 174 5.74 17.97 -4.86
N GLY A 175 5.49 17.51 -6.09
CA GLY A 175 4.96 16.16 -6.31
C GLY A 175 5.91 15.06 -5.83
N GLY A 176 7.22 15.20 -6.08
CA GLY A 176 8.24 14.29 -5.54
C GLY A 176 8.26 14.26 -4.01
N ALA A 177 8.14 15.42 -3.37
CA ALA A 177 8.06 15.54 -1.92
C ALA A 177 6.80 14.87 -1.33
N VAL A 178 5.64 15.06 -1.98
CA VAL A 178 4.39 14.39 -1.59
C VAL A 178 4.55 12.88 -1.65
N MET A 179 5.08 12.35 -2.76
CA MET A 179 5.31 10.91 -2.90
C MET A 179 6.27 10.37 -1.85
N LEU A 180 7.39 11.07 -1.61
CA LEU A 180 8.39 10.70 -0.62
C LEU A 180 7.79 10.61 0.77
N VAL A 181 7.10 11.68 1.22
CA VAL A 181 6.61 11.78 2.59
C VAL A 181 5.41 10.85 2.81
N VAL A 182 4.40 10.90 1.93
CA VAL A 182 3.17 10.14 2.15
C VAL A 182 3.40 8.65 1.94
N GLY A 183 4.08 8.27 0.86
CA GLY A 183 4.45 6.88 0.59
C GLY A 183 5.35 6.32 1.69
N GLY A 184 6.42 7.03 2.04
CA GLY A 184 7.33 6.62 3.10
C GLY A 184 6.64 6.39 4.44
N LEU A 185 5.87 7.38 4.92
CA LEU A 185 5.20 7.27 6.22
C LEU A 185 4.11 6.19 6.24
N ALA A 186 3.29 6.08 5.18
CA ALA A 186 2.20 5.11 5.16
C ALA A 186 2.73 3.66 5.25
N PHE A 187 3.69 3.31 4.39
CA PHE A 187 4.20 1.94 4.36
C PHE A 187 5.10 1.62 5.56
N LEU A 188 5.92 2.59 6.02
CA LEU A 188 6.72 2.42 7.23
C LEU A 188 5.85 2.20 8.47
N THR A 189 4.78 2.98 8.65
CA THR A 189 3.86 2.81 9.78
C THR A 189 3.14 1.47 9.74
N GLY A 190 2.73 1.00 8.56
CA GLY A 190 2.19 -0.35 8.38
C GLY A 190 3.19 -1.45 8.77
N GLY A 191 4.44 -1.33 8.33
CA GLY A 191 5.52 -2.24 8.70
C GLY A 191 5.78 -2.24 10.21
N LEU A 192 5.95 -1.05 10.82
CA LEU A 192 6.15 -0.91 12.26
C LEU A 192 5.00 -1.52 13.06
N TRP A 193 3.76 -1.34 12.62
CA TRP A 193 2.61 -1.93 13.29
C TRP A 193 2.66 -3.47 13.33
N LEU A 194 3.11 -4.12 12.25
CA LEU A 194 3.21 -5.59 12.20
C LEU A 194 4.29 -6.15 13.13
N THR A 195 5.25 -5.34 13.57
CA THR A 195 6.28 -5.78 14.53
C THR A 195 5.70 -6.18 15.89
N ARG A 196 4.52 -5.65 16.27
CA ARG A 196 3.84 -6.04 17.51
C ARG A 196 3.57 -7.55 17.57
N ASP A 197 3.20 -8.14 16.43
CA ASP A 197 2.86 -9.57 16.32
C ASP A 197 4.13 -10.43 16.55
N LEU A 198 5.33 -9.85 16.38
CA LEU A 198 6.63 -10.50 16.60
C LEU A 198 7.13 -10.37 18.04
N VAL A 199 6.77 -9.28 18.72
CA VAL A 199 7.23 -8.96 20.09
C VAL A 199 6.30 -9.54 21.15
N ASP A 200 5.01 -9.75 20.84
CA ASP A 200 4.04 -10.28 21.79
C ASP A 200 4.46 -11.66 22.35
N PRO A 201 4.56 -11.83 23.69
CA PRO A 201 5.04 -13.07 24.30
C PRO A 201 4.15 -14.26 23.92
N ILE A 202 4.79 -15.43 23.78
CA ILE A 202 4.13 -16.70 23.42
C ILE A 202 2.97 -16.92 24.40
N ARG A 203 1.72 -16.83 23.93
CA ARG A 203 0.58 -17.41 24.64
C ARG A 203 0.71 -18.92 24.52
N MET A 204 1.53 -19.52 25.39
CA MET A 204 1.55 -20.96 25.59
C MET A 204 0.10 -21.37 25.92
N PRO A 205 -0.50 -22.34 25.20
CA PRO A 205 -1.79 -22.86 25.60
C PRO A 205 -1.66 -23.43 27.02
N ILE A 206 -2.22 -22.73 27.99
CA ILE A 206 -2.37 -23.24 29.36
C ILE A 206 -3.37 -24.39 29.27
N GLY A 207 -2.89 -25.63 29.09
CA GLY A 207 -3.78 -26.79 29.02
C GLY A 207 -3.18 -28.12 28.58
N ALA A 208 -1.99 -28.18 27.97
CA ALA A 208 -1.42 -29.47 27.52
C ALA A 208 -0.47 -30.13 28.54
N ALA A 209 -0.51 -29.73 29.81
CA ALA A 209 0.27 -30.36 30.88
C ALA A 209 -0.62 -31.30 31.72
N LYS A 210 -0.32 -32.60 31.64
CA LYS A 210 -0.73 -33.70 32.53
C LYS A 210 -2.20 -34.15 32.51
N ARG A 211 -2.49 -35.13 31.64
CA ARG A 211 -3.25 -36.34 32.02
C ARG A 211 -2.62 -37.59 31.41
N SER A 212 -1.38 -37.91 31.80
CA SER A 212 -0.81 -39.24 31.56
C SER A 212 0.16 -39.63 32.67
N SER A 213 -0.36 -39.78 33.89
CA SER A 213 0.09 -40.86 34.77
C SER A 213 -0.92 -41.03 35.88
N PHE A 214 -1.53 -42.21 35.96
CA PHE A 214 -1.36 -43.10 37.11
C PHE A 214 -1.98 -44.44 36.75
N GLY A 215 -1.10 -45.44 36.57
CA GLY A 215 -1.51 -46.82 36.44
C GLY A 215 -2.31 -47.22 37.67
N LYS A 216 -3.44 -47.89 37.45
CA LYS A 216 -4.00 -48.79 38.44
C LYS A 216 -3.42 -50.17 38.16
N ALA A 217 -2.48 -50.53 39.00
CA ALA A 217 -2.08 -51.89 39.23
C ALA A 217 -3.27 -52.72 39.74
N ASN A 218 -3.35 -53.95 39.25
CA ASN A 218 -3.66 -55.16 40.00
C ASN A 218 -5.03 -55.27 40.71
N THR A 219 -5.92 -56.09 40.15
CA THR A 219 -6.73 -57.05 40.93
C THR A 219 -6.98 -58.30 40.08
N ARG A 220 -6.32 -59.39 40.49
CA ARG A 220 -6.70 -60.82 40.48
C ARG A 220 -7.50 -61.37 39.31
#